data_AF-A0A661WCL1-F1
#
_entry.id   AF-A0A661WCL1-F1
#
_cell.length_a   1.000
_cell.length_b   1.000
_cell.length_c   1.000
_cell.angle_alpha   90.00
_cell.angle_beta   90.00
_cell.angle_gamma   90.00
#
_symmetry.space_group_name_H-M   'P 1'
#
loop_
_entity.id
_entity.type
_entity.pdbx_description
1 polymer ?
#
loop_
_entity_poly.entity_id
_entity_poly.type
_entity_poly.pdbx_seq_one_letter_code
_entity_poly.pdbx_strand_id
1 'polypeptide(L)'
;MPESSVQILAVLRDGSHFQWYVIPMLSFAFYVYTVEVEKRNWSLVLAGLAFWGMDWFNEIWNGLFFHFSGYAPVWGTPGSSAYIILAGLSIEIMFMFSVAGIIWTKMLLPDKNAKILGINNRWFIA
;
A
#
# COMPACT_ATOMS: atom_id res chain seq x y z
N MET A 1 19.05 -16.15 14.14
CA MET A 1 18.12 -15.17 13.53
C MET A 1 18.22 -13.87 14.30
N PRO A 2 18.23 -12.71 13.62
CA PRO A 2 18.14 -11.40 14.28
C PRO A 2 16.88 -11.28 15.16
N GLU A 3 16.94 -10.52 16.24
CA GLU A 3 15.82 -10.34 17.19
C GLU A 3 14.56 -9.76 16.50
N SER A 4 14.75 -8.81 15.59
CA SER A 4 13.67 -8.23 14.77
C SER A 4 12.95 -9.27 13.91
N SER A 5 13.67 -10.27 13.40
CA SER A 5 13.09 -11.37 12.63
C SER A 5 12.18 -12.25 13.47
N VAL A 6 12.56 -12.51 14.72
CA VAL A 6 11.76 -13.29 15.67
C VAL A 6 10.47 -12.55 16.02
N GLN A 7 10.57 -11.24 16.28
CA GLN A 7 9.40 -10.41 16.58
C GLN A 7 8.40 -10.39 15.41
N ILE A 8 8.87 -10.19 14.18
CA ILE A 8 7.99 -10.18 12.99
C ILE A 8 7.31 -11.53 12.81
N LEU A 9 8.05 -12.64 12.93
CA LEU A 9 7.49 -13.99 12.79
C LEU A 9 6.43 -14.30 13.86
N ALA A 10 6.58 -13.75 15.07
CA ALA A 10 5.64 -13.99 16.16
C ALA A 10 4.25 -13.37 15.92
N VAL A 11 4.18 -12.27 15.16
CA VAL A 11 2.93 -11.53 14.88
C VAL A 11 2.43 -11.70 13.44
N LEU A 12 3.21 -12.38 12.60
CA LEU A 12 2.90 -12.55 11.18
C LEU A 12 1.61 -13.37 11.02
N ARG A 13 0.62 -12.77 10.36
CA ARG A 13 -0.69 -13.37 10.07
C ARG A 13 -1.47 -13.82 11.30
N ASP A 14 -1.17 -13.27 12.46
CA ASP A 14 -1.98 -13.49 13.67
C ASP A 14 -3.25 -12.63 13.64
N GLY A 15 -4.41 -13.29 13.58
CA GLY A 15 -5.72 -12.64 13.59
C GLY A 15 -6.18 -12.18 14.98
N SER A 16 -5.48 -12.54 16.06
CA SER A 16 -5.81 -12.09 17.42
C SER A 16 -5.71 -10.56 17.58
N HIS A 17 -4.94 -9.91 16.70
CA HIS A 17 -4.69 -8.49 16.69
C HIS A 17 -5.72 -7.65 15.91
N PHE A 18 -6.71 -8.26 15.25
CA PHE A 18 -7.66 -7.52 14.42
C PHE A 18 -8.36 -6.41 15.21
N GLN A 19 -8.39 -5.21 14.63
CA GLN A 19 -9.01 -4.04 15.21
C GLN A 19 -10.22 -3.59 14.39
N TRP A 20 -11.23 -3.06 15.06
CA TRP A 20 -12.47 -2.60 14.43
C TRP A 20 -12.28 -1.47 13.41
N TYR A 21 -11.22 -0.67 13.51
CA TYR A 21 -10.92 0.40 12.55
C TYR A 21 -10.58 -0.11 11.14
N VAL A 22 -10.33 -1.41 10.97
CA VAL A 22 -10.13 -2.01 9.64
C VAL A 22 -11.40 -1.91 8.79
N ILE A 23 -12.59 -1.97 9.42
CA ILE A 23 -13.88 -1.91 8.72
C ILE A 23 -14.08 -0.58 7.97
N PRO A 24 -13.91 0.60 8.59
CA PRO A 24 -14.00 1.86 7.85
C PRO A 24 -12.92 2.00 6.77
N MET A 25 -11.72 1.45 6.94
CA MET A 25 -10.68 1.46 5.89
C MET A 25 -11.13 0.65 4.66
N LEU A 26 -11.67 -0.55 4.88
CA LEU A 26 -12.23 -1.38 3.80
C LEU A 26 -13.40 -0.69 3.10
N SER A 27 -14.32 -0.14 3.89
CA SER A 27 -15.48 0.59 3.37
C SER A 27 -15.05 1.80 2.52
N PHE A 28 -14.02 2.53 2.96
CA PHE A 28 -13.45 3.64 2.22
C PHE A 28 -12.82 3.19 0.90
N ALA A 29 -12.03 2.10 0.91
CA ALA A 29 -11.48 1.55 -0.32
C ALA A 29 -12.58 1.18 -1.32
N PHE A 30 -13.62 0.46 -0.89
CA PHE A 30 -14.76 0.14 -1.75
C PHE A 30 -15.47 1.38 -2.28
N TYR A 31 -15.69 2.39 -1.44
CA TYR A 31 -16.32 3.63 -1.87
C TYR A 31 -15.50 4.33 -2.98
N VAL A 32 -14.17 4.46 -2.80
CA VAL A 32 -13.28 5.10 -3.79
C VAL A 32 -13.37 4.40 -5.14
N TYR A 33 -13.28 3.06 -5.17
CA TYR A 33 -13.36 2.31 -6.44
C TYR A 33 -14.76 2.35 -7.04
N THR A 34 -15.81 2.27 -6.22
CA THR A 34 -17.20 2.32 -6.70
C THR A 34 -17.49 3.64 -7.42
N VAL A 35 -17.05 4.77 -6.83
CA VAL A 35 -17.21 6.11 -7.44
C VAL A 35 -16.47 6.23 -8.76
N GLU A 36 -15.26 5.67 -8.89
CA GLU A 36 -14.51 5.73 -10.15
C GLU A 36 -15.08 4.80 -11.22
N VAL A 37 -15.63 3.65 -10.83
CA VAL A 37 -16.34 2.73 -11.73
C VAL A 37 -17.65 3.36 -12.22
N GLU A 38 -18.42 4.01 -11.34
CA GLU A 38 -19.65 4.74 -11.69
C GLU A 38 -19.37 5.83 -12.74
N LYS A 39 -18.26 6.57 -12.56
CA LYS A 39 -17.76 7.57 -13.52
C LYS A 39 -17.14 6.96 -14.78
N ARG A 40 -17.07 5.63 -14.89
CA ARG A 40 -16.40 4.87 -15.97
C ARG A 40 -14.94 5.28 -16.16
N ASN A 41 -14.27 5.72 -15.09
CA ASN A 41 -12.90 6.18 -15.13
C ASN A 41 -11.92 5.02 -14.96
N TRP A 42 -11.92 4.12 -15.94
CA TRP A 42 -11.12 2.91 -15.91
C TRP A 42 -9.62 3.17 -15.83
N SER A 43 -9.14 4.29 -16.38
CA SER A 43 -7.74 4.70 -16.27
C SER A 43 -7.32 4.88 -14.81
N LEU A 44 -8.16 5.49 -13.98
CA LEU A 44 -7.87 5.68 -12.56
C LEU A 44 -7.98 4.38 -11.77
N VAL A 45 -8.99 3.55 -12.07
CA VAL A 45 -9.14 2.22 -11.46
C VAL A 45 -7.88 1.38 -11.72
N LEU A 46 -7.43 1.33 -12.97
CA LEU A 46 -6.23 0.58 -13.35
C LEU A 46 -4.96 1.18 -12.74
N ALA A 47 -4.84 2.51 -12.66
CA ALA A 47 -3.71 3.15 -11.99
C ALA A 47 -3.65 2.81 -10.49
N GLY A 48 -4.81 2.82 -9.81
CA GLY A 48 -4.95 2.36 -8.43
C GLY A 48 -4.49 0.92 -8.22
N LEU A 49 -5.03 0.00 -9.03
CA LEU A 49 -4.68 -1.42 -8.96
C LEU A 49 -3.22 -1.69 -9.33
N ALA A 50 -2.66 -0.96 -10.28
CA ALA A 50 -1.25 -1.10 -10.66
C ALA A 50 -0.32 -0.65 -9.53
N PHE A 51 -0.62 0.49 -8.88
CA PHE A 51 0.18 0.99 -7.77
C PHE A 51 0.09 0.05 -6.55
N TRP A 52 -1.12 -0.44 -6.24
CA TRP A 52 -1.32 -1.44 -5.20
C TRP A 52 -0.62 -2.77 -5.51
N GLY A 53 -0.68 -3.24 -6.76
CA GLY A 53 0.01 -4.45 -7.19
C GLY A 53 1.53 -4.34 -7.11
N MET A 54 2.09 -3.15 -7.38
CA MET A 54 3.52 -2.89 -7.22
C MET A 54 3.96 -3.01 -5.75
N ASP A 55 3.15 -2.51 -4.81
CA ASP A 55 3.40 -2.67 -3.36
C ASP A 55 3.44 -4.15 -2.97
N TRP A 56 2.44 -4.93 -3.37
CA TRP A 56 2.44 -6.38 -3.17
C TRP A 56 3.65 -7.08 -3.78
N PHE A 57 4.06 -6.69 -4.99
CA PHE A 57 5.25 -7.25 -5.63
C PHE A 57 6.51 -6.99 -4.80
N ASN A 58 6.68 -5.76 -4.32
CA ASN A 58 7.82 -5.38 -3.48
C ASN A 58 7.84 -6.19 -2.17
N GLU A 59 6.68 -6.35 -1.54
CA GLU A 59 6.57 -7.07 -0.26
C GLU A 59 6.70 -8.59 -0.39
N ILE A 60 6.26 -9.16 -1.52
CA ILE A 60 6.51 -10.56 -1.84
C ILE A 60 8.01 -10.80 -2.02
N TRP A 61 8.68 -9.96 -2.81
CA TRP A 61 10.13 -10.07 -2.99
C TRP A 61 10.88 -9.92 -1.66
N ASN A 62 10.50 -8.94 -0.84
CA ASN A 62 11.04 -8.72 0.51
C ASN A 62 10.85 -9.95 1.42
N GLY A 63 9.66 -10.56 1.38
CA GLY A 63 9.35 -11.80 2.10
C GLY A 63 10.15 -13.02 1.60
N LEU A 64 10.35 -13.14 0.29
CA LEU A 64 11.20 -14.19 -0.29
C LEU A 64 12.66 -14.01 0.12
N PHE A 65 13.17 -12.77 0.07
CA PHE A 65 14.50 -12.45 0.56
C PHE A 65 14.67 -12.86 2.03
N PHE A 66 13.68 -12.53 2.87
CA PHE A 66 13.65 -12.92 4.28
C PHE A 66 13.67 -14.45 4.46
N HIS A 67 12.85 -15.18 3.69
CA HIS A 67 12.73 -16.63 3.79
C HIS A 67 14.02 -17.36 3.39
N PHE A 68 14.68 -16.94 2.30
CA PHE A 68 15.82 -17.66 1.75
C PHE A 68 17.18 -17.22 2.29
N SER A 69 17.34 -15.95 2.66
CA SER A 69 18.66 -15.40 3.00
C SER A 69 19.07 -15.67 4.45
N GLY A 70 18.12 -16.00 5.34
CA GLY A 70 18.37 -16.17 6.78
C GLY A 70 18.70 -14.87 7.53
N TYR A 71 18.72 -13.74 6.81
CA TYR A 71 18.84 -12.38 7.34
C TYR A 71 17.47 -11.81 7.72
N ALA A 72 17.44 -10.60 8.29
CA ALA A 72 16.19 -9.86 8.50
C ALA A 72 15.56 -9.46 7.14
N PRO A 73 14.24 -9.20 7.08
CA PRO A 73 13.64 -8.60 5.88
C PRO A 73 14.32 -7.26 5.59
N VAL A 74 14.35 -6.86 4.31
CA VAL A 74 15.02 -5.63 3.84
C VAL A 74 14.41 -4.41 4.53
N TRP A 75 13.10 -4.44 4.74
CA TRP A 75 12.37 -3.57 5.65
C TRP A 75 11.21 -4.35 6.26
N GLY A 76 10.69 -3.87 7.39
CA GLY A 76 9.55 -4.50 8.05
C GLY A 76 8.75 -3.50 8.87
N THR A 77 7.53 -3.88 9.20
CA THR A 77 6.64 -3.09 10.07
C THR A 77 6.65 -3.66 11.49
N PRO A 78 7.42 -3.08 12.44
CA PRO A 78 7.47 -3.58 13.80
C PRO A 78 6.14 -3.36 14.55
N GLY A 79 5.83 -4.30 15.44
CA GLY A 79 4.54 -4.55 16.09
C GLY A 79 3.76 -3.33 16.60
N SER A 80 2.66 -3.02 15.92
CA SER A 80 1.43 -2.37 16.43
C SER A 80 0.36 -2.23 15.32
N SER A 81 0.23 -3.24 14.46
CA SER A 81 -0.75 -3.27 13.37
C SER A 81 -1.92 -4.18 13.74
N ALA A 82 -3.10 -3.89 13.17
CA ALA A 82 -4.27 -4.76 13.29
C ALA A 82 -4.05 -6.13 12.63
N TYR A 83 -3.22 -6.21 11.58
CA TYR A 83 -2.90 -7.46 10.91
C TYR A 83 -1.67 -7.31 10.02
N ILE A 84 -0.69 -8.18 10.20
CA ILE A 84 0.54 -8.20 9.41
C ILE A 84 0.46 -9.33 8.39
N ILE A 85 0.39 -9.00 7.11
CA ILE A 85 0.20 -9.94 5.99
C ILE A 85 1.54 -10.53 5.56
N LEU A 86 2.52 -9.66 5.37
CA LEU A 86 3.92 -9.93 5.03
C LEU A 86 4.82 -9.07 5.93
N ALA A 87 6.12 -9.35 5.96
CA ALA A 87 7.06 -8.69 6.88
C ALA A 87 7.02 -7.16 6.82
N GLY A 88 6.83 -6.56 5.63
CA GLY A 88 6.63 -5.13 5.44
C GLY A 88 5.19 -4.72 5.05
N LEU A 89 4.26 -5.67 4.93
CA LEU A 89 2.88 -5.39 4.53
C LEU A 89 1.91 -5.55 5.69
N SER A 90 1.60 -4.43 6.33
CA SER A 90 0.49 -4.35 7.29
C SER A 90 -0.84 -4.11 6.57
N ILE A 91 -1.97 -4.43 7.20
CA ILE A 91 -3.30 -4.20 6.62
C ILE A 91 -3.59 -2.70 6.41
N GLU A 92 -3.06 -1.84 7.29
CA GLU A 92 -3.16 -0.38 7.15
C GLU A 92 -2.40 0.10 5.91
N ILE A 93 -1.18 -0.39 5.70
CA ILE A 93 -0.36 -0.09 4.51
C ILE A 93 -1.07 -0.61 3.25
N MET A 94 -1.59 -1.85 3.29
CA MET A 94 -2.32 -2.44 2.18
C MET A 94 -3.51 -1.56 1.76
N PHE A 95 -4.31 -1.07 2.73
CA PHE A 95 -5.44 -0.18 2.42
C PHE A 95 -4.98 1.19 1.95
N MET A 96 -3.92 1.75 2.55
CA MET A 96 -3.35 3.02 2.07
C MET A 96 -2.92 2.91 0.61
N PHE A 97 -2.16 1.88 0.23
CA PHE A 97 -1.71 1.68 -1.16
C PHE A 97 -2.86 1.38 -2.12
N SER A 98 -3.91 0.71 -1.64
CA SER A 98 -5.10 0.42 -2.46
C SER A 98 -5.78 1.69 -2.99
N VAL A 99 -5.74 2.80 -2.24
CA VAL A 99 -6.37 4.07 -2.64
C VAL A 99 -5.37 5.12 -3.12
N ALA A 100 -4.10 5.02 -2.70
CA ALA A 100 -3.07 6.01 -3.01
C ALA A 100 -2.86 6.20 -4.52
N GLY A 101 -2.82 5.11 -5.31
CA GLY A 101 -2.68 5.22 -6.76
C GLY A 101 -3.80 6.04 -7.41
N ILE A 102 -5.04 5.93 -6.90
CA ILE A 102 -6.17 6.76 -7.35
C ILE A 102 -5.98 8.21 -6.92
N ILE A 103 -5.60 8.44 -5.66
CA ILE A 103 -5.41 9.78 -5.09
C ILE A 103 -4.33 10.54 -5.86
N TRP A 104 -3.12 9.99 -6.00
CA TRP A 104 -2.01 10.65 -6.70
C TRP A 104 -2.35 10.91 -8.16
N THR A 105 -3.01 9.97 -8.83
CA THR A 105 -3.45 10.14 -10.23
C THR A 105 -4.49 11.26 -10.35
N LYS A 106 -5.40 11.42 -9.38
CA LYS A 106 -6.39 12.51 -9.36
C LYS A 106 -5.77 13.88 -9.10
N MET A 107 -4.65 13.94 -8.39
CA MET A 107 -3.97 15.20 -8.11
C MET A 107 -3.27 15.76 -9.35
N LEU A 108 -2.96 14.92 -10.34
CA LEU A 108 -2.35 15.37 -11.59
C LEU A 108 -3.25 16.37 -12.33
N LEU A 109 -2.65 17.48 -12.75
CA LEU A 109 -3.36 18.50 -13.50
C LEU A 109 -3.69 18.01 -14.92
N PRO A 110 -4.84 18.40 -15.51
CA PRO A 110 -5.19 18.01 -16.87
C PRO A 110 -4.13 18.42 -17.91
N ASP A 111 -3.52 19.60 -17.72
CA ASP A 111 -2.38 20.04 -18.51
C ASP A 111 -1.08 19.40 -17.99
N LYS A 112 -0.48 18.57 -18.83
CA LYS A 112 0.79 17.86 -18.55
C LYS A 112 1.98 18.80 -18.37
N ASN A 113 1.90 20.03 -18.88
CA ASN A 113 2.97 21.02 -18.83
C ASN A 113 2.76 22.06 -17.72
N ALA A 114 1.61 22.04 -17.04
CA ALA A 114 1.34 22.94 -15.93
C ALA A 114 2.42 22.82 -14.86
N LYS A 115 2.76 23.96 -14.25
CA LYS A 115 3.78 24.04 -13.21
C LYS A 115 3.15 24.39 -11.87
N ILE A 116 3.60 23.73 -10.82
CA ILE A 116 3.27 24.01 -9.42
C ILE A 116 4.56 24.55 -8.78
N LEU A 117 4.52 25.79 -8.30
CA LEU A 117 5.70 26.48 -7.74
C LEU A 117 6.94 26.47 -8.66
N GLY A 118 6.73 26.49 -9.99
CA GLY A 118 7.80 26.46 -10.98
C GLY A 118 8.29 25.06 -11.39
N ILE A 119 7.86 23.99 -10.71
CA ILE A 119 8.17 22.59 -11.03
C ILE A 119 7.03 22.00 -11.87
N ASN A 120 7.35 21.17 -12.88
CA ASN A 120 6.31 20.51 -13.67
C ASN A 120 5.42 19.62 -12.77
N ASN A 121 4.10 19.67 -12.99
CA ASN A 121 3.11 19.05 -12.12
C ASN A 121 3.28 17.55 -11.93
N ARG A 122 3.83 16.84 -12.93
CA ARG A 122 4.04 15.39 -12.82
C ARG A 122 5.11 15.14 -11.77
N TRP A 123 6.32 15.67 -11.97
CA TRP A 123 7.42 15.55 -11.01
C TRP A 123 7.13 16.09 -9.61
N PHE A 124 6.25 17.08 -9.49
CA PHE A 124 5.86 17.61 -8.19
C PHE A 124 4.95 16.65 -7.41
N ILE A 125 4.10 15.88 -8.11
CA ILE A 125 3.04 15.06 -7.52
C ILE A 125 3.39 13.56 -7.52
N ALA A 126 4.10 13.07 -8.55
CA ALA A 126 4.37 11.66 -8.83
C ALA A 126 5.75 11.48 -9.51
#